data_AF-A0A3D5Z1U9-F1
#
_entry.id   AF-A0A3D5Z1U9-F1
#
_cell.length_a   1.000
_cell.length_b   1.000
_cell.length_c   1.000
_cell.angle_alpha   90.00
_cell.angle_beta   90.00
_cell.angle_gamma   90.00
#
_symmetry.space_group_name_H-M   'P 1'
#
loop_
_entity.id
_entity.type
_entity.pdbx_description
1 polymer ?
#
loop_
_entity_poly.entity_id
_entity_poly.type
_entity_poly.pdbx_seq_one_letter_code
_entity_poly.pdbx_strand_id
1 'polypeptide(L)'
;MYCAVVQYFAFLVLSSAIYFYKQKLKEISMKKKETFSIRFFARKSRGAKQYQSPLCARITVNTERIEISLGKDVPDEIWHEKLQKCKGQSKEARLINDYLELTTFKINEIRHRLIIEGKDITADLIKTRYKGMPDADEIHNPSVLELYEIHNNKLKELIDIDIAKATYQRHTTSKSHVAAFIVIFGQTIIRTFW
;
A
#
# COMPACT_ATOMS: atom_id res chain seq x y z
N MET A 1 37.36 -37.65 28.46
CA MET A 1 37.54 -36.80 27.25
C MET A 1 36.22 -36.34 26.64
N TYR A 2 35.19 -37.18 26.51
CA TYR A 2 33.90 -36.81 25.91
C TYR A 2 33.15 -35.63 26.59
N CYS A 3 33.19 -35.53 27.92
CA CYS A 3 32.48 -34.47 28.66
C CYS A 3 32.96 -33.05 28.31
N ALA A 4 34.29 -32.85 28.21
CA ALA A 4 34.90 -31.56 27.90
C ALA A 4 34.59 -31.09 26.47
N VAL A 5 34.53 -32.02 25.52
CA VAL A 5 34.17 -31.71 24.13
C VAL A 5 32.71 -31.28 24.06
N VAL A 6 31.80 -31.98 24.74
CA VAL A 6 30.37 -31.63 24.78
C VAL A 6 30.14 -30.27 25.45
N GLN A 7 30.84 -29.97 26.56
CA GLN A 7 30.76 -28.67 27.22
C GLN A 7 31.30 -27.53 26.36
N TYR A 8 32.40 -27.76 25.63
CA TYR A 8 32.97 -26.76 24.71
C TYR A 8 32.03 -26.48 23.53
N PHE A 9 31.44 -27.51 22.94
CA PHE A 9 30.43 -27.35 21.88
C PHE A 9 29.19 -26.61 22.39
N ALA A 10 28.68 -26.95 23.57
CA ALA A 10 27.56 -26.24 24.18
C ALA A 10 27.88 -24.75 24.43
N PHE A 11 29.09 -24.44 24.88
CA PHE A 11 29.56 -23.08 25.09
C PHE A 11 29.64 -22.28 23.78
N LEU A 12 30.16 -22.88 22.71
CA LEU A 12 30.23 -22.22 21.39
C LEU A 12 28.83 -21.95 20.81
N VAL A 13 27.91 -22.89 20.94
CA VAL A 13 26.51 -22.74 20.48
C VAL A 13 25.77 -21.66 21.28
N LEU A 14 25.97 -21.63 22.60
CA LEU A 14 25.39 -20.58 23.45
C LEU A 14 25.99 -19.20 23.12
N SER A 15 27.31 -19.12 22.91
CA SER A 15 27.99 -17.88 22.57
C SER A 15 27.54 -17.33 21.20
N SER A 16 27.34 -18.19 20.20
CA SER A 16 26.84 -17.77 18.88
C SER A 16 25.38 -17.35 18.93
N ALA A 17 24.53 -18.05 19.70
CA ALA A 17 23.14 -17.67 19.93
C ALA A 17 23.02 -16.32 20.66
N ILE A 18 23.85 -16.08 21.68
CA ILE A 18 23.90 -14.80 22.40
C ILE A 18 24.37 -13.68 21.47
N TYR A 19 25.38 -13.94 20.62
CA TYR A 19 25.85 -12.97 19.64
C TYR A 19 24.74 -12.59 18.65
N PHE A 20 24.07 -13.59 18.07
CA PHE A 20 22.94 -13.38 17.15
C PHE A 20 21.80 -12.60 17.83
N TYR A 21 21.47 -12.93 19.07
CA TYR A 21 20.45 -12.24 19.84
C TYR A 21 20.85 -10.78 20.14
N LYS A 22 22.10 -10.53 20.52
CA LYS A 22 22.63 -9.17 20.68
C LYS A 22 22.60 -8.38 19.37
N GLN A 23 22.88 -9.02 18.24
CA GLN A 23 22.82 -8.39 16.92
C GLN A 23 21.39 -7.98 16.55
N LYS A 24 20.42 -8.89 16.74
CA LYS A 24 18.99 -8.64 16.51
C LYS A 24 18.43 -7.57 17.47
N LEU A 25 18.85 -7.58 18.73
CA LEU A 25 18.50 -6.51 19.68
C LEU A 25 19.09 -5.16 19.28
N LYS A 26 20.29 -5.13 18.70
CA LYS A 26 20.92 -3.92 18.20
C LYS A 26 20.19 -3.38 16.97
N GLU A 27 19.73 -4.24 16.06
CA GLU A 27 18.87 -3.86 14.93
C GLU A 27 17.52 -3.31 15.38
N ILE A 28 16.87 -3.95 16.37
CA ILE A 28 15.60 -3.46 16.95
C ILE A 28 15.81 -2.12 17.66
N SER A 29 16.90 -1.98 18.43
CA SER A 29 17.27 -0.73 19.11
C SER A 29 17.72 0.38 18.15
N MET A 30 18.17 0.04 16.94
CA MET A 30 18.55 0.98 15.89
C MET A 30 17.38 1.39 14.97
N LYS A 31 16.15 0.93 15.21
CA LYS A 31 14.97 1.52 14.56
C LYS A 31 14.86 3.00 14.92
N LYS A 32 15.36 3.83 14.00
CA LYS A 32 15.40 5.29 14.09
C LYS A 32 14.00 5.81 14.35
N LYS A 33 13.86 6.81 15.22
CA LYS A 33 12.59 7.47 15.50
C LYS A 33 12.09 8.09 14.20
N GLU A 34 11.09 7.47 13.58
CA GLU A 34 10.61 7.90 12.26
C GLU A 34 9.89 9.24 12.39
N THR A 35 10.34 10.24 11.61
CA THR A 35 9.70 11.55 11.59
C THR A 35 8.60 11.54 10.55
N PHE A 36 7.35 11.71 10.97
CA PHE A 36 6.17 11.73 10.10
C PHE A 36 5.41 13.05 10.25
N SER A 37 5.03 13.69 9.14
CA SER A 37 4.12 14.84 9.18
C SER A 37 3.26 14.96 7.93
N ILE A 38 2.03 15.44 8.12
CA ILE A 38 1.08 15.77 7.05
C ILE A 38 0.85 17.28 7.12
N ARG A 39 0.93 17.98 5.99
CA ARG A 39 0.59 19.41 5.89
C ARG A 39 -0.31 19.68 4.72
N PHE A 40 -1.35 20.48 4.91
CA PHE A 40 -2.22 20.92 3.82
C PHE A 40 -1.87 22.33 3.36
N PHE A 41 -1.95 22.57 2.06
CA PHE A 41 -1.73 23.89 1.48
C PHE A 41 -2.54 24.05 0.20
N ALA A 42 -2.96 25.29 -0.07
CA ALA A 42 -3.61 25.67 -1.31
C ALA A 42 -2.52 26.09 -2.31
N ARG A 43 -2.41 25.39 -3.43
CA ARG A 43 -1.40 25.67 -4.46
C ARG A 43 -1.93 26.76 -5.38
N LYS A 44 -1.44 27.99 -5.20
CA LYS A 44 -1.74 29.11 -6.10
C LYS A 44 -1.14 28.85 -7.48
N SER A 45 -1.98 28.53 -8.46
CA SER A 45 -1.55 28.39 -9.86
C SER A 45 -1.82 29.69 -10.62
N ARG A 46 -0.92 30.05 -11.54
CA ARG A 46 -1.07 31.24 -12.40
C ARG A 46 -2.31 31.18 -13.32
N GLY A 47 -2.92 30.00 -13.49
CA GLY A 47 -4.11 29.78 -14.33
C GLY A 47 -5.35 29.28 -13.58
N ALA A 48 -5.39 29.38 -12.25
CA ALA A 48 -6.58 28.98 -11.51
C ALA A 48 -7.74 29.96 -11.81
N LYS A 49 -9.00 29.48 -11.79
CA LYS A 49 -10.18 30.36 -11.80
C LYS A 49 -9.93 31.43 -10.73
N GLN A 50 -10.04 32.71 -11.09
CA GLN A 50 -9.38 33.87 -10.46
C GLN A 50 -9.40 33.99 -8.91
N TYR A 51 -10.10 33.12 -8.16
CA TYR A 51 -10.22 33.14 -6.70
C TYR A 51 -10.25 31.74 -6.03
N GLN A 52 -9.95 30.65 -6.74
CA GLN A 52 -9.95 29.29 -6.20
C GLN A 52 -8.59 28.63 -6.42
N SER A 53 -8.05 27.98 -5.39
CA SER A 53 -6.77 27.26 -5.47
C SER A 53 -6.95 25.77 -5.21
N PRO A 54 -6.27 24.90 -5.98
CA PRO A 54 -6.28 23.46 -5.73
C PRO A 54 -5.62 23.10 -4.39
N LEU A 55 -6.29 22.26 -3.64
CA LEU A 55 -5.88 21.78 -2.34
C LEU A 55 -4.93 20.58 -2.48
N CYS A 56 -3.77 20.70 -1.84
CA CYS A 56 -2.74 19.68 -1.84
C CYS A 56 -2.40 19.27 -0.41
N ALA A 57 -2.00 18.01 -0.23
CA ALA A 57 -1.37 17.55 0.99
C ALA A 57 0.09 17.22 0.73
N ARG A 58 0.96 17.59 1.66
CA ARG A 58 2.37 17.23 1.69
C ARG A 58 2.59 16.22 2.80
N ILE A 59 3.14 15.07 2.44
CA ILE A 59 3.51 14.01 3.38
C ILE A 59 5.03 14.02 3.49
N THR A 60 5.55 14.04 4.71
CA THR A 60 6.99 13.98 4.99
C THR A 60 7.28 12.75 5.84
N VAL A 61 8.22 11.93 5.39
CA VAL A 61 8.70 10.74 6.11
C VAL A 61 10.23 10.76 6.11
N ASN A 62 10.87 10.71 7.27
CA ASN A 62 12.32 10.57 7.41
C ASN A 62 13.18 11.49 6.51
N THR A 63 12.72 12.73 6.27
CA THR A 63 13.25 13.78 5.37
C THR A 63 12.71 13.81 3.94
N GLU A 64 12.22 12.70 3.40
CA GLU A 64 11.60 12.66 2.08
C GLU A 64 10.22 13.31 2.11
N ARG A 65 9.90 14.07 1.06
CA ARG A 65 8.66 14.83 0.95
C ARG A 65 7.99 14.51 -0.36
N ILE A 66 6.69 14.25 -0.29
CA ILE A 66 5.87 14.08 -1.48
C ILE A 66 4.58 14.89 -1.36
N GLU A 67 4.10 15.36 -2.50
CA GLU A 67 2.85 16.11 -2.60
C GLU A 67 1.80 15.28 -3.32
N ILE A 68 0.58 15.34 -2.78
CA ILE A 68 -0.61 14.72 -3.36
C ILE A 68 -1.64 15.83 -3.61
N SER A 69 -2.19 15.82 -4.83
CA SER A 69 -3.37 16.63 -5.14
C SER A 69 -4.59 15.94 -4.57
N LEU A 70 -5.45 16.68 -3.87
CA LEU A 70 -6.67 16.14 -3.28
C LEU A 70 -7.88 16.22 -4.24
N GLY A 71 -7.72 16.86 -5.41
CA GLY A 71 -8.81 17.01 -6.39
C GLY A 71 -9.96 17.90 -5.91
N LYS A 72 -9.69 18.76 -4.91
CA LYS A 72 -10.62 19.76 -4.39
C LYS A 72 -10.00 21.13 -4.53
N ASP A 73 -10.82 22.12 -4.87
CA ASP A 73 -10.42 23.52 -4.89
C ASP A 73 -11.00 24.22 -3.65
N VAL A 74 -10.28 25.22 -3.14
CA VAL A 74 -10.71 26.04 -2.01
C VAL A 74 -10.65 27.52 -2.39
N PRO A 75 -11.65 28.34 -2.01
CA PRO A 75 -11.56 29.78 -2.17
C PRO A 75 -10.38 30.35 -1.36
N ASP A 76 -9.54 31.15 -2.00
CA ASP A 76 -8.36 31.75 -1.37
C ASP A 76 -8.71 32.63 -0.17
N GLU A 77 -9.89 33.25 -0.21
CA GLU A 77 -10.41 34.11 0.86
C GLU A 77 -10.65 33.34 2.15
N ILE A 78 -11.16 32.11 2.07
CA ILE A 78 -11.51 31.32 3.26
C ILE A 78 -10.35 30.43 3.73
N TRP A 79 -9.30 30.23 2.93
CA TRP A 79 -8.17 29.41 3.33
C TRP A 79 -7.28 30.11 4.38
N HIS A 80 -6.89 29.39 5.43
CA HIS A 80 -5.98 29.88 6.46
C HIS A 80 -4.67 29.08 6.47
N GLU A 81 -3.63 29.61 5.82
CA GLU A 81 -2.37 28.90 5.55
C GLU A 81 -1.65 28.38 6.82
N LYS A 82 -1.58 29.19 7.88
CA LYS A 82 -0.91 28.77 9.13
C LYS A 82 -1.66 27.64 9.86
N LEU A 83 -2.98 27.63 9.80
CA LEU A 83 -3.84 26.63 10.45
C LEU A 83 -4.09 25.42 9.54
N GLN A 84 -3.79 25.55 8.24
CA GLN A 84 -4.01 24.53 7.22
C GLN A 84 -5.47 24.08 7.14
N LYS A 85 -6.39 25.03 7.33
CA LYS A 85 -7.85 24.82 7.39
C LYS A 85 -8.58 26.02 6.80
N CYS A 86 -9.84 25.84 6.45
CA CYS A 86 -10.73 26.95 6.11
C CYS A 86 -11.17 27.70 7.36
N LYS A 87 -11.16 29.04 7.31
CA LYS A 87 -11.64 29.94 8.34
C LYS A 87 -13.15 30.19 8.19
N GLY A 88 -13.80 30.52 9.30
CA GLY A 88 -15.22 30.82 9.34
C GLY A 88 -16.11 29.60 9.61
N GLN A 89 -17.42 29.84 9.62
CA GLN A 89 -18.46 28.84 9.96
C GLN A 89 -19.38 28.54 8.77
N SER A 90 -18.99 28.94 7.55
CA SER A 90 -19.78 28.66 6.36
C SER A 90 -19.89 27.14 6.13
N LYS A 91 -20.97 26.71 5.48
CA LYS A 91 -21.18 25.29 5.14
C LYS A 91 -20.01 24.74 4.31
N GLU A 92 -19.49 25.54 3.37
CA GLU A 92 -18.33 25.19 2.56
C GLU A 92 -17.05 25.01 3.40
N ALA A 93 -16.76 25.94 4.32
CA ALA A 93 -15.60 25.84 5.19
C ALA A 93 -15.64 24.57 6.07
N ARG A 94 -16.82 24.23 6.60
CA ARG A 94 -17.02 22.99 7.38
C ARG A 94 -16.78 21.74 6.51
N LEU A 95 -17.39 21.67 5.33
CA LEU A 95 -17.23 20.53 4.42
C LEU A 95 -15.76 20.30 4.01
N ILE A 96 -15.00 21.37 3.74
CA ILE A 96 -13.58 21.25 3.40
C ILE A 96 -12.77 20.81 4.62
N ASN A 97 -13.05 21.35 5.82
CA ASN A 97 -12.36 20.96 7.04
C ASN A 97 -12.62 19.49 7.41
N ASP A 98 -13.86 19.02 7.29
CA ASP A 98 -14.23 17.62 7.52
C ASP A 98 -13.51 16.71 6.51
N TYR A 99 -13.41 17.14 5.25
CA TYR A 99 -12.67 16.42 4.22
C TYR A 99 -11.16 16.34 4.52
N LEU A 100 -10.56 17.40 5.04
CA LEU A 100 -9.16 17.43 5.46
C LEU A 100 -8.90 16.50 6.65
N GLU A 101 -9.83 16.44 7.60
CA GLU A 101 -9.77 15.53 8.73
C GLU A 101 -9.88 14.07 8.28
N LEU A 102 -10.84 13.75 7.41
CA LEU A 102 -10.97 12.43 6.81
C LEU A 102 -9.72 12.03 6.02
N THR A 103 -9.12 12.98 5.29
CA THR A 103 -7.87 12.74 4.56
C THR A 103 -6.72 12.42 5.51
N THR A 104 -6.62 13.15 6.62
CA THR A 104 -5.64 12.89 7.68
C THR A 104 -5.83 11.51 8.28
N PHE A 105 -7.08 11.12 8.57
CA PHE A 105 -7.42 9.80 9.07
C PHE A 105 -6.96 8.70 8.11
N LYS A 106 -7.33 8.80 6.82
CA LYS A 106 -6.95 7.82 5.78
C LYS A 106 -5.44 7.65 5.66
N ILE A 107 -4.68 8.75 5.65
CA ILE A 107 -3.21 8.68 5.52
C ILE A 107 -2.61 8.00 6.76
N ASN A 108 -3.11 8.30 7.96
CA ASN A 108 -2.65 7.64 9.19
C ASN A 108 -3.01 6.16 9.23
N GLU A 109 -4.20 5.78 8.76
CA GLU A 109 -4.62 4.41 8.63
C GLU A 109 -3.71 3.60 7.69
N ILE A 110 -3.37 4.17 6.52
CA ILE A 110 -2.39 3.58 5.59
C ILE A 110 -1.06 3.37 6.30
N ARG A 111 -0.55 4.40 6.98
CA ARG A 111 0.70 4.30 7.74
C ARG A 111 0.64 3.20 8.80
N HIS A 112 -0.47 3.08 9.53
CA HIS A 112 -0.65 2.03 10.54
C HIS A 112 -0.67 0.63 9.91
N ARG A 113 -1.33 0.46 8.76
CA ARG A 113 -1.30 -0.80 8.02
C ARG A 113 0.12 -1.17 7.59
N LEU A 114 0.92 -0.23 7.09
CA LEU A 114 2.32 -0.48 6.74
C LEU A 114 3.15 -0.96 7.95
N ILE A 115 2.91 -0.39 9.14
CA ILE A 115 3.55 -0.84 10.39
C ILE A 115 3.17 -2.28 10.71
N ILE A 116 1.88 -2.62 10.64
CA ILE A 116 1.35 -3.96 10.93
C ILE A 116 1.90 -4.99 9.93
N GLU A 117 1.98 -4.62 8.66
CA GLU A 117 2.56 -5.45 7.59
C GLU A 117 4.09 -5.58 7.70
N GLY A 118 4.75 -4.79 8.55
CA GLY A 118 6.20 -4.77 8.70
C GLY A 118 6.95 -4.20 7.49
N LYS A 119 6.26 -3.43 6.64
CA LYS A 119 6.85 -2.76 5.47
C LYS A 119 7.54 -1.46 5.88
N ASP A 120 8.58 -1.08 5.13
CA ASP A 120 9.25 0.21 5.32
C ASP A 120 8.29 1.36 4.99
N ILE A 121 8.19 2.33 5.90
CA ILE A 121 7.31 3.47 5.72
C ILE A 121 8.03 4.53 4.88
N THR A 122 7.63 4.67 3.63
CA THR A 122 8.12 5.74 2.74
C THR A 122 6.99 6.67 2.32
N ALA A 123 7.33 7.92 1.99
CA ALA A 123 6.35 8.90 1.56
C ALA A 123 5.67 8.48 0.24
N ASP A 124 6.43 7.85 -0.67
CA ASP A 124 5.92 7.36 -1.95
C ASP A 124 4.97 6.17 -1.77
N LEU A 125 5.31 5.21 -0.91
CA LEU A 125 4.43 4.07 -0.63
C LEU A 125 3.08 4.51 -0.05
N ILE A 126 3.09 5.47 0.88
CA ILE A 126 1.85 6.06 1.42
C ILE A 126 1.03 6.71 0.31
N LYS A 127 1.65 7.46 -0.60
CA LYS A 127 0.97 8.09 -1.74
C LYS A 127 0.38 7.06 -2.70
N THR A 128 1.12 6.00 -3.02
CA THR A 128 0.69 4.91 -3.90
C THR A 128 -0.53 4.21 -3.33
N ARG A 129 -0.47 3.81 -2.06
CA ARG A 129 -1.60 3.26 -1.29
C ARG A 129 -2.79 4.21 -1.23
N TYR A 130 -2.55 5.51 -1.01
CA TYR A 130 -3.61 6.52 -0.94
C TYR A 130 -4.35 6.67 -2.28
N LYS A 131 -3.64 6.51 -3.41
CA LYS A 131 -4.23 6.48 -4.76
C LYS A 131 -4.91 5.15 -5.11
N GLY A 132 -4.82 4.13 -4.25
CA GLY A 132 -5.32 2.79 -4.53
C GLY A 132 -4.50 2.05 -5.59
N MET A 133 -3.24 2.45 -5.79
CA MET A 133 -2.32 1.75 -6.69
C MET A 133 -1.65 0.59 -5.94
N PRO A 134 -1.29 -0.51 -6.62
CA PRO A 134 -0.54 -1.62 -6.02
C PRO A 134 0.82 -1.13 -5.53
N ASP A 135 1.38 -1.77 -4.49
CA ASP A 135 2.72 -1.38 -4.04
C ASP A 135 3.75 -1.73 -5.12
N ALA A 136 4.79 -0.90 -5.28
CA ALA A 136 5.86 -1.18 -6.24
C ALA A 136 6.56 -2.52 -5.95
N ASP A 137 6.68 -2.89 -4.67
CA ASP A 137 7.26 -4.14 -4.19
C ASP A 137 6.22 -5.25 -3.99
N GLU A 138 4.95 -4.98 -4.29
CA GLU A 138 3.93 -6.02 -4.28
C GLU A 138 4.26 -6.99 -5.42
N ILE A 139 4.76 -8.17 -5.05
CA ILE A 139 4.85 -9.29 -5.97
C ILE A 139 3.44 -9.46 -6.54
N HIS A 140 3.28 -9.17 -7.83
CA HIS A 140 2.03 -9.44 -8.53
C HIS A 140 1.71 -10.92 -8.33
N ASN A 141 0.77 -11.19 -7.44
CA ASN A 141 0.25 -12.52 -7.20
C ASN A 141 -0.90 -12.66 -8.18
N PRO A 142 -0.67 -13.23 -9.39
CA PRO A 142 -1.72 -13.35 -10.38
C PRO A 142 -2.88 -14.10 -9.74
N SER A 143 -4.08 -13.56 -9.93
CA SER A 143 -5.29 -14.29 -9.60
C SER A 143 -5.29 -15.64 -10.32
N VAL A 144 -6.04 -16.62 -9.79
CA VAL A 144 -6.15 -17.94 -10.42
C VAL A 144 -6.57 -17.80 -11.90
N LEU A 145 -7.44 -16.84 -12.24
CA LEU A 145 -7.87 -16.59 -13.61
C LEU A 145 -6.78 -15.99 -14.50
N GLU A 146 -5.96 -15.09 -13.99
CA GLU A 146 -4.78 -14.57 -14.70
C GLU A 146 -3.75 -15.66 -14.94
N LEU A 147 -3.53 -16.55 -13.95
CA LEU A 147 -2.64 -17.69 -14.10
C LEU A 147 -3.12 -18.65 -15.19
N TYR A 148 -4.43 -18.93 -15.24
CA TYR A 148 -5.04 -19.68 -16.34
C TYR A 148 -4.83 -19.01 -17.69
N GLU A 149 -4.93 -17.68 -17.76
CA GLU A 149 -4.74 -16.95 -19.01
C GLU A 149 -3.28 -17.03 -19.50
N ILE A 150 -2.32 -16.82 -18.60
CA ILE A 150 -0.89 -16.98 -18.90
C ILE A 150 -0.60 -18.40 -19.39
N HIS A 151 -1.15 -19.41 -18.71
CA HIS A 151 -0.98 -20.81 -19.09
C HIS A 151 -1.61 -21.12 -20.46
N ASN A 152 -2.86 -20.69 -20.69
CA ASN A 152 -3.57 -20.96 -21.93
C ASN A 152 -2.92 -20.25 -23.13
N ASN A 153 -2.39 -19.04 -22.94
CA ASN A 153 -1.65 -18.33 -23.98
C ASN A 153 -0.39 -19.09 -24.40
N LYS A 154 0.37 -19.63 -23.43
CA LYS A 154 1.52 -20.51 -23.73
C LYS A 154 1.10 -21.77 -24.48
N LEU A 155 -0.01 -22.41 -24.08
CA LEU A 155 -0.53 -23.57 -24.80
C LEU A 155 -0.96 -23.23 -26.23
N LYS A 156 -1.51 -22.03 -26.44
CA LYS A 156 -1.94 -21.54 -27.75
C LYS A 156 -0.77 -21.36 -28.71
N GLU A 157 0.35 -20.84 -28.22
CA GLU A 157 1.58 -20.69 -28.99
C GLU A 157 2.19 -22.03 -29.42
N LEU A 158 1.90 -23.10 -28.68
CA LEU A 158 2.38 -24.46 -28.96
C LEU A 158 1.41 -25.29 -29.81
N ILE A 159 0.30 -24.70 -30.27
CA ILE A 159 -0.62 -25.36 -31.18
C ILE A 159 0.10 -25.61 -32.51
N ASP A 160 -0.05 -26.82 -33.04
CA ASP A 160 0.63 -27.32 -34.25
C ASP A 160 2.15 -27.54 -34.09
N ILE A 161 2.69 -27.40 -32.87
CA ILE A 161 4.07 -27.76 -32.51
C ILE A 161 4.09 -29.00 -31.61
N ASP A 162 3.48 -28.91 -30.43
CA ASP A 162 3.51 -29.95 -29.40
C ASP A 162 2.15 -30.13 -28.70
N ILE A 163 1.22 -29.19 -28.89
CA ILE A 163 -0.09 -29.19 -28.25
C ILE A 163 -1.19 -29.34 -29.31
N ALA A 164 -2.05 -30.35 -29.14
CA ALA A 164 -3.26 -30.47 -29.93
C ALA A 164 -4.26 -29.37 -29.59
N LYS A 165 -4.94 -28.83 -30.61
CA LYS A 165 -6.00 -27.82 -30.45
C LYS A 165 -7.10 -28.22 -29.47
N ALA A 166 -7.46 -29.51 -29.43
CA ALA A 166 -8.44 -30.05 -28.48
C ALA A 166 -7.98 -29.92 -27.02
N THR A 167 -6.68 -30.05 -26.75
CA THR A 167 -6.10 -29.86 -25.41
C THR A 167 -6.21 -28.40 -24.99
N TYR A 168 -5.82 -27.45 -25.83
CA TYR A 168 -6.01 -26.02 -25.57
C TYR A 168 -7.49 -25.68 -25.28
N GLN A 169 -8.42 -26.22 -26.07
CA GLN A 169 -9.85 -26.02 -25.85
C GLN A 169 -10.32 -26.50 -24.47
N ARG A 170 -9.86 -27.66 -24.00
CA ARG A 170 -10.19 -28.16 -22.65
C ARG A 170 -9.72 -27.20 -21.55
N HIS A 171 -8.51 -26.66 -21.68
CA HIS A 171 -7.99 -25.69 -20.70
C HIS A 171 -8.74 -24.34 -20.75
N THR A 172 -9.20 -23.91 -21.92
CA THR A 172 -10.08 -22.73 -22.01
C THR A 172 -11.44 -22.97 -21.35
N THR A 173 -12.04 -24.16 -21.53
CA THR A 173 -13.29 -24.53 -20.87
C THR A 173 -13.12 -24.63 -19.35
N SER A 174 -12.00 -25.22 -18.89
CA SER A 174 -11.66 -25.28 -17.46
C SER A 174 -11.59 -23.89 -16.82
N LYS A 175 -10.93 -22.92 -17.49
CA LYS A 175 -10.90 -21.51 -17.03
C LYS A 175 -12.31 -20.94 -16.89
N SER A 176 -13.20 -21.18 -17.86
CA SER A 176 -14.58 -20.70 -17.82
C SER A 176 -15.37 -21.26 -16.64
N HIS A 177 -15.20 -22.54 -16.32
CA HIS A 177 -15.84 -23.14 -15.13
C HIS A 177 -15.33 -22.53 -13.83
N VAL A 178 -14.02 -22.32 -13.71
CA VAL A 178 -13.43 -21.67 -12.53
C VAL A 178 -13.92 -20.22 -12.41
N ALA A 179 -14.00 -19.48 -13.52
CA ALA A 179 -14.56 -18.12 -13.52
C ALA A 179 -16.02 -18.09 -13.05
N ALA A 180 -16.85 -19.01 -13.57
CA ALA A 180 -18.25 -19.13 -13.17
C ALA A 180 -18.39 -19.47 -11.67
N PHE A 181 -17.56 -20.38 -11.16
CA PHE A 181 -17.50 -20.69 -9.73
C PHE A 181 -17.16 -19.45 -8.89
N ILE A 182 -16.10 -18.72 -9.25
CA ILE A 182 -15.69 -17.50 -8.51
C ILE A 182 -16.81 -16.45 -8.49
N VAL A 183 -17.52 -16.26 -9.61
CA VAL A 183 -18.63 -15.29 -9.68
C VAL A 183 -19.80 -15.72 -8.80
N ILE A 184 -20.23 -16.99 -8.89
CA ILE A 184 -21.37 -17.51 -8.13
C ILE A 184 -21.09 -17.46 -6.63
N PHE A 185 -19.98 -18.06 -6.20
CA PHE A 185 -19.67 -18.21 -4.78
C PHE A 185 -19.10 -16.92 -4.16
N GLY A 186 -18.41 -16.08 -4.96
CA GLY A 186 -17.93 -14.78 -4.52
C GLY A 186 -19.08 -13.82 -4.16
N GLN A 187 -20.20 -13.88 -4.88
CA GLN A 187 -21.39 -13.07 -4.56
C GLN A 187 -22.16 -13.59 -3.34
N THR A 188 -22.16 -14.91 -3.09
CA THR A 188 -22.85 -15.51 -1.94
C THR A 188 -22.22 -15.10 -0.60
N ILE A 189 -20.89 -15.02 -0.53
CA ILE A 189 -20.16 -14.65 0.70
C ILE A 189 -20.42 -13.18 1.08
N ILE A 190 -20.56 -12.28 0.09
CA ILE A 190 -20.86 -10.86 0.35
C ILE A 190 -22.31 -10.66 0.82
N ARG A 191 -23.24 -11.52 0.38
CA ARG A 191 -24.66 -11.46 0.77
C ARG A 191 -25.00 -12.13 2.10
N THR A 192 -24.12 -12.99 2.64
CA THR A 192 -24.36 -13.69 3.92
C THR A 192 -23.76 -12.99 5.13
N PHE A 193 -23.06 -11.87 4.94
CA PHE A 193 -22.43 -11.09 6.01
C PHE A 193 -22.87 -9.61 6.07
N TRP A 194 -24.05 -9.29 5.50
CA TRP A 194 -24.77 -8.03 5.70
C TRP A 194 -26.24 -8.29 6.00
#